data_AF-A0A965JGX0-F1
#
_entry.id   AF-A0A965JGX0-F1
#
_cell.length_a   1.000
_cell.length_b   1.000
_cell.length_c   1.000
_cell.angle_alpha   90.00
_cell.angle_beta   90.00
_cell.angle_gamma   90.00
#
_symmetry.space_group_name_H-M   'P 1'
#
loop_
_entity.id
_entity.type
_entity.pdbx_description
1 polymer ?
#
loop_
_entity_poly.entity_id
_entity_poly.type
_entity_poly.pdbx_seq_one_letter_code
_entity_poly.pdbx_strand_id
1 'polypeptide(L)'
;TFKDIAHILQSCSDNETRFEIECYDIGHLYTAAHFIDRGLIKAPFLIQSVFGILGGIGPHPDDVMHMKRTADRLFGDDYEWSVLGAGARQMSIVAMAASMGGNVRVGLEDSLWAGRGKLAETNAQQVRMAREIVENMGLSVATPDEAREILALKGGDRTNI
;
A
#
# COMPACT_ATOMS: atom_id res chain seq x y z
N THR A 1 14.36 11.18 -7.82
CA THR A 1 15.59 10.48 -8.26
C THR A 1 16.18 9.67 -7.11
N PHE A 2 17.21 8.84 -7.33
CA PHE A 2 17.90 8.14 -6.23
C PHE A 2 18.47 9.10 -5.17
N LYS A 3 18.93 10.30 -5.57
CA LYS A 3 19.41 11.33 -4.64
C LYS A 3 18.28 11.81 -3.73
N ASP A 4 17.12 12.10 -4.31
CA ASP A 4 15.97 12.61 -3.56
C ASP A 4 15.43 11.55 -2.60
N ILE A 5 15.33 10.29 -3.04
CA ILE A 5 14.89 9.18 -2.17
C ILE A 5 15.84 9.03 -0.99
N ALA A 6 17.16 9.01 -1.21
CA ALA A 6 18.14 8.94 -0.13
C ALA A 6 17.97 10.08 0.88
N HIS A 7 17.76 11.30 0.38
CA HIS A 7 17.57 12.48 1.22
C HIS A 7 16.30 12.38 2.08
N ILE A 8 15.17 11.94 1.50
CA ILE A 8 13.90 11.74 2.22
C ILE A 8 14.08 10.68 3.31
N LEU A 9 14.63 9.52 2.96
CA LEU A 9 14.81 8.41 3.90
C LEU A 9 15.66 8.84 5.10
N GLN A 10 16.76 9.55 4.87
CA GLN A 10 17.64 10.02 5.95
C GLN A 10 16.95 11.09 6.81
N SER A 11 16.41 12.13 6.17
CA SER A 11 15.84 13.29 6.89
C SER A 11 14.60 12.91 7.72
N CYS A 12 13.82 11.94 7.27
CA CYS A 12 12.63 11.48 7.98
C CYS A 12 12.94 10.40 9.03
N SER A 13 13.99 9.58 8.84
CA SER A 13 14.36 8.53 9.81
C SER A 13 14.80 9.10 11.15
N ASP A 14 15.43 10.28 11.17
CA ASP A 14 15.80 10.98 12.40
C ASP A 14 14.59 11.35 13.27
N ASN A 15 13.38 11.37 12.68
CA ASN A 15 12.12 11.64 13.37
C ASN A 15 11.32 10.37 13.70
N GLU A 16 11.94 9.19 13.59
CA GLU A 16 11.30 7.87 13.77
C GLU A 16 10.09 7.66 12.81
N THR A 17 10.07 8.35 11.67
CA THR A 17 9.02 8.18 10.67
C THR A 17 9.24 6.88 9.91
N ARG A 18 8.18 6.08 9.78
CA ARG A 18 8.13 4.90 8.91
C ARG A 18 7.45 5.27 7.60
N PHE A 19 7.77 4.52 6.55
CA PHE A 19 7.39 4.87 5.18
C PHE A 19 6.41 3.85 4.61
N GLU A 20 5.39 4.37 3.93
CA GLU A 20 4.67 3.67 2.88
C GLU A 20 5.44 3.88 1.57
N ILE A 21 5.98 2.80 1.00
CA ILE A 21 6.82 2.85 -0.20
C ILE A 21 5.92 2.65 -1.44
N GLU A 22 5.53 3.77 -2.03
CA GLU A 22 4.67 3.84 -3.23
C GLU A 22 5.40 3.31 -4.49
N CYS A 23 4.99 2.13 -4.95
CA CYS A 23 5.57 1.42 -6.09
C CYS A 23 4.57 1.37 -7.26
N TYR A 24 4.81 2.19 -8.27
CA TYR A 24 3.95 2.33 -9.46
C TYR A 24 4.33 1.38 -10.59
N ASP A 25 5.47 0.69 -10.48
CA ASP A 25 5.94 -0.27 -11.48
C ASP A 25 6.98 -1.21 -10.84
N ILE A 26 7.33 -2.29 -11.53
CA ILE A 26 8.31 -3.29 -11.10
C ILE A 26 9.66 -2.64 -10.81
N GLY A 27 10.07 -1.66 -11.60
CA GLY A 27 11.30 -0.90 -11.36
C GLY A 27 11.34 -0.18 -10.00
N HIS A 28 10.19 0.19 -9.45
CA HIS A 28 10.12 0.82 -8.12
C HIS A 28 10.38 -0.20 -7.00
N LEU A 29 9.95 -1.46 -7.16
CA LEU A 29 10.29 -2.52 -6.21
C LEU A 29 11.81 -2.77 -6.18
N TYR A 30 12.46 -2.81 -7.34
CA TYR A 30 13.93 -2.90 -7.41
C TYR A 30 14.63 -1.65 -6.85
N THR A 31 14.04 -0.48 -7.02
CA THR A 31 14.53 0.76 -6.40
C THR A 31 14.43 0.68 -4.87
N ALA A 32 13.31 0.16 -4.34
CA ALA A 32 13.14 -0.05 -2.90
C ALA A 32 14.18 -1.07 -2.37
N ALA A 33 14.36 -2.20 -3.05
CA ALA A 33 15.38 -3.19 -2.71
C ALA A 33 16.78 -2.58 -2.61
N HIS A 34 17.17 -1.74 -3.58
CA HIS A 34 18.45 -1.02 -3.54
C HIS A 34 18.66 -0.18 -2.27
N PHE A 35 17.61 0.47 -1.75
CA PHE A 35 17.72 1.26 -0.52
C PHE A 35 17.65 0.41 0.75
N ILE A 36 16.92 -0.69 0.71
CA ILE A 36 16.85 -1.69 1.78
C ILE A 36 18.21 -2.38 1.96
N ASP A 37 18.83 -2.85 0.87
CA ASP A 37 20.15 -3.50 0.89
C ASP A 37 21.25 -2.59 1.45
N ARG A 38 21.08 -1.26 1.32
CA ARG A 38 21.98 -0.25 1.87
C ARG A 38 21.69 0.10 3.33
N GLY A 39 20.64 -0.47 3.93
CA GLY A 39 20.26 -0.25 5.32
C GLY A 39 19.62 1.10 5.61
N LEU A 40 19.10 1.80 4.59
CA LEU A 40 18.44 3.11 4.78
C LEU A 40 17.00 2.98 5.32
N ILE A 41 16.42 1.79 5.28
CA ILE A 41 15.07 1.48 5.75
C ILE A 41 15.15 0.21 6.59
N LYS A 42 14.40 0.16 7.69
CA LYS A 42 14.33 -1.02 8.57
C LYS A 42 12.99 -1.72 8.37
N ALA A 43 12.96 -3.05 8.45
CA ALA A 43 11.73 -3.84 8.44
C ALA A 43 10.82 -3.49 9.65
N PRO A 44 9.50 -3.78 9.58
CA PRO A 44 8.77 -4.29 8.41
C PRO A 44 8.57 -3.19 7.34
N PHE A 45 8.76 -3.53 6.06
CA PHE A 45 8.59 -2.59 4.95
C PHE A 45 7.14 -2.54 4.50
N LEU A 46 6.50 -1.36 4.49
CA LEU A 46 5.17 -1.23 3.90
C LEU A 46 5.31 -0.92 2.41
N ILE A 47 5.05 -1.92 1.56
CA ILE A 47 5.08 -1.77 0.10
C ILE A 47 3.66 -1.51 -0.40
N GLN A 48 3.41 -0.31 -0.94
CA GLN A 48 2.14 0.06 -1.55
C GLN A 48 2.24 -0.08 -3.07
N SER A 49 1.56 -1.06 -3.66
CA SER A 49 1.53 -1.23 -5.12
C SER A 49 0.40 -0.41 -5.74
N VAL A 50 0.76 0.47 -6.67
CA VAL A 50 -0.15 1.46 -7.26
C VAL A 50 -0.50 1.09 -8.70
N PHE A 51 -1.77 0.78 -8.93
CA PHE A 51 -2.21 0.24 -10.22
C PHE A 51 -3.11 1.21 -11.00
N GLY A 52 -2.87 1.31 -12.31
CA GLY A 52 -3.79 1.99 -13.24
C GLY A 52 -3.57 3.49 -13.43
N ILE A 53 -2.40 4.00 -13.04
CA ILE A 53 -1.98 5.39 -13.33
C ILE A 53 -1.32 5.44 -14.70
N LEU A 54 -1.68 6.43 -15.53
CA LEU A 54 -1.01 6.65 -16.82
C LEU A 54 0.47 7.00 -16.58
N GLY A 55 1.38 6.14 -17.06
CA GLY A 55 2.82 6.24 -16.81
C GLY A 55 3.36 5.26 -15.78
N GLY A 56 2.48 4.50 -15.11
CA GLY A 56 2.84 3.35 -14.28
C GLY A 56 2.28 2.03 -14.84
N ILE A 57 2.27 1.00 -14.00
CA ILE A 57 1.76 -0.33 -14.31
C ILE A 57 0.22 -0.33 -14.42
N GLY A 58 -0.29 -1.20 -15.29
CA GLY A 58 -1.72 -1.36 -15.54
C GLY A 58 -2.49 -1.98 -14.37
N PRO A 59 -3.83 -1.94 -14.39
CA PRO A 59 -4.67 -2.58 -13.39
C PRO A 59 -5.09 -4.00 -13.79
N HIS A 60 -4.35 -4.66 -14.70
CA HIS A 60 -4.67 -6.02 -15.11
C HIS A 60 -4.36 -7.00 -13.96
N PRO A 61 -5.13 -8.09 -13.77
CA PRO A 61 -4.81 -9.08 -12.74
C PRO A 61 -3.38 -9.62 -12.80
N ASP A 62 -2.83 -9.78 -14.01
CA ASP A 62 -1.43 -10.22 -14.19
C ASP A 62 -0.42 -9.21 -13.64
N ASP A 63 -0.71 -7.91 -13.75
CA ASP A 63 0.14 -6.84 -13.20
C ASP A 63 0.15 -6.92 -11.66
N VAL A 64 -1.01 -7.14 -11.05
CA VAL A 64 -1.17 -7.32 -9.59
C VAL A 64 -0.37 -8.53 -9.10
N MET A 65 -0.54 -9.68 -9.77
CA MET A 65 0.20 -10.90 -9.44
C MET A 65 1.70 -10.75 -9.66
N HIS A 66 2.12 -9.99 -10.69
CA HIS A 66 3.52 -9.77 -10.99
C HIS A 66 4.21 -8.87 -9.95
N MET A 67 3.53 -7.80 -9.50
CA MET A 67 4.00 -6.95 -8.40
C MET A 67 4.16 -7.76 -7.12
N LYS A 68 3.14 -8.55 -6.72
CA LYS A 68 3.22 -9.42 -5.53
C LYS A 68 4.39 -10.39 -5.61
N ARG A 69 4.48 -11.15 -6.69
CA ARG A 69 5.56 -12.14 -6.88
C ARG A 69 6.95 -11.52 -6.87
N THR A 70 7.08 -10.28 -7.35
CA THR A 70 8.35 -9.56 -7.33
C THR A 70 8.68 -9.06 -5.94
N ALA A 71 7.70 -8.52 -5.20
CA ALA A 71 7.87 -8.16 -3.80
C ALA A 71 8.27 -9.37 -2.94
N ASP A 72 7.57 -10.51 -3.09
CA ASP A 72 7.90 -11.77 -2.38
C ASP A 72 9.35 -12.21 -2.61
N ARG A 73 9.80 -12.13 -3.86
CA ARG A 73 11.17 -12.51 -4.23
C ARG A 73 12.23 -11.56 -3.67
N LEU A 74 11.91 -10.26 -3.55
CA LEU A 74 12.87 -9.23 -3.16
C LEU A 74 12.91 -9.01 -1.64
N PHE A 75 11.78 -9.14 -0.96
CA PHE A 75 11.62 -8.74 0.44
C PHE A 75 11.27 -9.90 1.38
N GLY A 76 10.93 -11.08 0.85
CA GLY A 76 10.62 -12.27 1.65
C GLY A 76 9.50 -12.00 2.65
N ASP A 77 9.76 -12.32 3.92
CA ASP A 77 8.82 -12.15 5.03
C ASP A 77 8.96 -10.79 5.76
N ASP A 78 9.86 -9.91 5.29
CA ASP A 78 10.19 -8.64 5.98
C ASP A 78 9.25 -7.49 5.58
N TYR A 79 8.18 -7.74 4.83
CA TYR A 79 7.34 -6.70 4.27
C TYR A 79 5.84 -6.97 4.43
N GLU A 80 5.11 -5.87 4.58
CA GLU A 80 3.66 -5.82 4.50
C GLU A 80 3.27 -5.27 3.13
N TRP A 81 2.37 -5.99 2.45
CA TRP A 81 1.90 -5.59 1.13
C TRP A 81 0.58 -4.86 1.24
N SER A 82 0.45 -3.70 0.62
CA SER A 82 -0.83 -3.01 0.39
C SER A 82 -0.99 -2.73 -1.11
N VAL A 83 -2.24 -2.58 -1.54
CA VAL A 83 -2.56 -2.15 -2.91
C VAL A 83 -3.52 -0.95 -2.94
N LEU A 84 -3.40 -0.14 -4.00
CA LEU A 84 -4.49 0.70 -4.47
C LEU A 84 -4.78 0.49 -5.96
N GLY A 85 -6.06 0.57 -6.33
CA GLY A 85 -6.50 0.55 -7.72
C GLY A 85 -7.14 1.87 -8.13
N ALA A 86 -6.62 2.50 -9.18
CA ALA A 86 -7.14 3.77 -9.65
C ALA A 86 -8.57 3.66 -10.21
N GLY A 87 -9.43 4.62 -9.82
CA GLY A 87 -10.76 4.83 -10.36
C GLY A 87 -11.67 3.60 -10.25
N ALA A 88 -12.26 3.21 -11.39
CA ALA A 88 -13.25 2.12 -11.44
C ALA A 88 -12.67 0.73 -11.07
N ARG A 89 -11.35 0.60 -10.96
CA ARG A 89 -10.66 -0.67 -10.61
C ARG A 89 -10.40 -0.83 -9.11
N GLN A 90 -10.66 0.19 -8.28
CA GLN A 90 -10.40 0.17 -6.84
C GLN A 90 -10.90 -1.10 -6.15
N MET A 91 -12.21 -1.38 -6.23
CA MET A 91 -12.80 -2.52 -5.50
C MET A 91 -12.37 -3.89 -6.06
N SER A 92 -12.11 -4.01 -7.37
CA SER A 92 -11.57 -5.26 -7.92
C SER A 92 -10.15 -5.56 -7.43
N ILE A 93 -9.32 -4.53 -7.30
CA ILE A 93 -7.94 -4.68 -6.82
C ILE A 93 -7.92 -4.93 -5.31
N VAL A 94 -8.78 -4.27 -4.54
CA VAL A 94 -9.03 -4.56 -3.12
C VAL A 94 -9.35 -6.05 -2.92
N ALA A 95 -10.30 -6.59 -3.69
CA ALA A 95 -10.68 -8.00 -3.60
C ALA A 95 -9.51 -8.95 -3.94
N MET A 96 -8.72 -8.62 -4.97
CA MET A 96 -7.54 -9.40 -5.33
C MET A 96 -6.52 -9.42 -4.20
N ALA A 97 -6.14 -8.26 -3.66
CA ALA A 97 -5.14 -8.20 -2.59
C ALA A 97 -5.61 -8.91 -1.32
N ALA A 98 -6.87 -8.70 -0.89
CA ALA A 98 -7.43 -9.41 0.26
C ALA A 98 -7.35 -10.94 0.07
N SER A 99 -7.69 -11.44 -1.12
CA SER A 99 -7.60 -12.88 -1.44
C SER A 99 -6.17 -13.43 -1.45
N MET A 100 -5.18 -12.55 -1.62
CA MET A 100 -3.74 -12.88 -1.65
C MET A 100 -3.03 -12.60 -0.32
N GLY A 101 -3.79 -12.30 0.74
CA GLY A 101 -3.25 -11.99 2.07
C GLY A 101 -2.62 -10.60 2.20
N GLY A 102 -2.95 -9.67 1.30
CA GLY A 102 -2.49 -8.28 1.35
C GLY A 102 -3.46 -7.33 2.04
N ASN A 103 -2.92 -6.19 2.45
CA ASN A 103 -3.65 -5.02 2.93
C ASN A 103 -4.28 -4.24 1.76
N VAL A 104 -5.23 -3.36 2.06
CA VAL A 104 -6.02 -2.65 1.04
C VAL A 104 -6.12 -1.16 1.34
N ARG A 105 -6.00 -0.34 0.28
CA ARG A 105 -6.21 1.11 0.34
C ARG A 105 -7.40 1.51 -0.51
N VAL A 106 -8.25 2.37 0.07
CA VAL A 106 -9.39 3.01 -0.60
C VAL A 106 -9.49 4.47 -0.19
N GLY A 107 -10.15 5.26 -1.02
CA GLY A 107 -10.42 6.66 -0.74
C GLY A 107 -10.75 7.44 -2.00
N LEU A 108 -11.28 8.65 -1.78
CA LEU A 108 -11.64 9.61 -2.82
C LEU A 108 -10.41 10.15 -3.57
N GLU A 109 -9.22 10.05 -2.97
CA GLU A 109 -7.95 10.30 -3.64
C GLU A 109 -7.77 9.36 -4.85
N ASP A 110 -8.05 8.08 -4.66
CA ASP A 110 -7.76 7.06 -5.67
C ASP A 110 -8.95 6.84 -6.62
N SER A 111 -10.19 7.06 -6.15
CA SER A 111 -11.40 6.89 -6.95
C SER A 111 -12.55 7.76 -6.46
N LEU A 112 -13.22 8.46 -7.38
CA LEU A 112 -14.43 9.22 -7.07
C LEU A 112 -15.71 8.37 -7.03
N TRP A 113 -15.62 7.05 -7.24
CA TRP A 113 -16.77 6.20 -7.54
C TRP A 113 -17.11 5.25 -6.38
N ALA A 114 -18.41 5.07 -6.13
CA ALA A 114 -18.98 4.03 -5.27
C ALA A 114 -19.68 2.92 -6.10
N GLY A 115 -19.32 2.83 -7.38
CA GLY A 115 -19.93 1.94 -8.36
C GLY A 115 -19.96 2.58 -9.74
N ARG A 116 -20.27 1.80 -10.77
CA ARG A 116 -20.29 2.30 -12.15
C ARG A 116 -21.29 3.45 -12.29
N GLY A 117 -20.78 4.64 -12.61
CA GLY A 117 -21.60 5.84 -12.80
C GLY A 117 -22.18 6.44 -11.52
N LYS A 118 -21.76 5.98 -10.34
CA LYS A 118 -22.22 6.51 -9.05
C LYS A 118 -21.04 7.11 -8.30
N LEU A 119 -21.08 8.42 -8.05
CA LEU A 119 -20.08 9.08 -7.22
C LEU A 119 -20.16 8.59 -5.77
N ALA A 120 -19.01 8.43 -5.14
CA ALA A 120 -18.92 8.22 -3.71
C ALA A 120 -19.18 9.55 -2.99
N GLU A 121 -20.06 9.52 -1.99
CA GLU A 121 -20.42 10.71 -1.21
C GLU A 121 -19.37 11.00 -0.13
N THR A 122 -18.71 9.96 0.38
CA THR A 122 -17.72 10.05 1.46
C THR A 122 -16.65 8.96 1.33
N ASN A 123 -15.45 9.20 1.86
CA ASN A 123 -14.44 8.16 2.05
C ASN A 123 -15.00 6.97 2.86
N ALA A 124 -15.79 7.25 3.89
CA ALA A 124 -16.39 6.22 4.75
C ALA A 124 -17.28 5.23 3.98
N GLN A 125 -17.89 5.65 2.87
CA GLN A 125 -18.65 4.77 2.00
C GLN A 125 -17.76 3.72 1.34
N GLN A 126 -16.60 4.12 0.81
CA GLN A 126 -15.64 3.20 0.20
C GLN A 126 -14.98 2.29 1.24
N VAL A 127 -14.72 2.80 2.44
CA VAL A 127 -14.24 1.97 3.57
C VAL A 127 -15.24 0.86 3.91
N ARG A 128 -16.55 1.16 3.96
CA ARG A 128 -17.58 0.13 4.18
C ARG A 128 -17.60 -0.93 3.07
N MET A 129 -17.51 -0.50 1.81
CA MET A 129 -17.47 -1.42 0.67
C MET A 129 -16.24 -2.35 0.72
N ALA A 130 -15.07 -1.82 1.04
CA ALA A 130 -13.85 -2.63 1.21
C ALA A 130 -13.95 -3.58 2.40
N ARG A 131 -14.49 -3.11 3.53
CA ARG A 131 -14.73 -3.92 4.72
C ARG A 131 -15.68 -5.09 4.44
N GLU A 132 -16.77 -4.85 3.70
CA GLU A 132 -17.70 -5.91 3.29
C GLU A 132 -16.99 -6.99 2.45
N ILE A 133 -16.08 -6.60 1.54
CA ILE A 133 -15.28 -7.57 0.77
C ILE A 133 -14.41 -8.41 1.71
N VAL A 134 -13.68 -7.77 2.62
CA VAL A 134 -12.76 -8.43 3.57
C VAL A 134 -13.51 -9.39 4.50
N GLU A 135 -14.59 -8.93 5.13
CA GLU A 135 -15.35 -9.73 6.09
C GLU A 135 -16.07 -10.92 5.43
N ASN A 136 -16.57 -10.75 4.21
CA ASN A 136 -17.19 -11.85 3.45
C ASN A 136 -16.18 -12.94 3.03
N MET A 137 -14.87 -12.65 3.05
CA MET A 137 -13.81 -13.63 2.86
C MET A 137 -13.41 -14.36 4.16
N GLY A 138 -14.04 -14.02 5.30
CA GLY A 138 -13.69 -14.57 6.61
C GLY A 138 -12.48 -13.90 7.27
N LEU A 139 -12.08 -12.72 6.80
CA LEU A 139 -10.98 -11.92 7.35
C LEU A 139 -11.53 -10.82 8.28
N SER A 140 -10.64 -10.16 9.02
CA SER A 140 -10.97 -9.02 9.89
C SER A 140 -10.15 -7.78 9.54
N VAL A 141 -10.71 -6.60 9.80
CA VAL A 141 -10.01 -5.32 9.62
C VAL A 141 -9.20 -4.98 10.87
N ALA A 142 -7.93 -4.65 10.68
CA ALA A 142 -7.06 -4.21 11.77
C ALA A 142 -7.56 -2.89 12.38
N THR A 143 -7.57 -2.83 13.70
CA THR A 143 -7.67 -1.59 14.47
C THR A 143 -6.42 -0.73 14.27
N PRO A 144 -6.49 0.58 14.59
CA PRO A 144 -5.30 1.44 14.53
C PRO A 144 -4.15 0.95 15.42
N ASP A 145 -4.42 0.29 16.55
CA ASP A 145 -3.37 -0.20 17.44
C ASP A 145 -2.70 -1.45 16.85
N GLU A 146 -3.47 -2.39 16.30
CA GLU A 146 -2.94 -3.54 15.55
C GLU A 146 -2.11 -3.08 14.33
N ALA A 147 -2.59 -2.08 13.58
CA ALA A 147 -1.83 -1.53 12.45
C ALA A 147 -0.49 -0.92 12.90
N ARG A 148 -0.43 -0.29 14.08
CA ARG A 148 0.83 0.22 14.64
C ARG A 148 1.77 -0.90 15.03
N GLU A 149 1.25 -1.98 15.60
CA GLU A 149 2.05 -3.16 15.95
C GLU A 149 2.62 -3.84 14.69
N ILE A 150 1.77 -4.15 13.72
CA ILE A 150 2.14 -4.75 12.43
C ILE A 150 3.22 -3.94 11.73
N LEU A 151 3.07 -2.61 11.71
CA LEU A 151 3.98 -1.71 10.99
C LEU A 151 5.10 -1.13 11.85
N ALA A 152 5.23 -1.55 13.12
CA ALA A 152 6.19 -1.03 14.09
C ALA A 152 6.20 0.51 14.21
N LEU A 153 5.02 1.14 14.19
CA LEU A 153 4.86 2.59 14.22
C LEU A 153 5.10 3.15 15.63
N LYS A 154 5.57 4.41 15.69
CA LYS A 154 5.92 5.03 16.96
C LYS A 154 4.75 5.32 17.90
N GLY A 155 3.52 5.43 17.39
CA GLY A 155 2.37 5.85 18.21
C GLY A 155 2.02 7.32 18.01
N GLY A 156 0.75 7.65 18.23
CA GLY A 156 0.21 8.99 17.98
C GLY A 156 0.70 10.05 18.95
N ASP A 157 0.94 9.66 20.20
CA ASP A 157 1.50 10.46 21.28
C ASP A 157 2.97 10.87 21.04
N ARG A 158 3.67 10.18 20.13
CA ARG A 158 5.05 10.49 19.72
C ARG A 158 5.13 11.24 18.39
N THR A 159 4.04 11.90 17.99
CA THR A 159 4.00 12.81 16.84
C THR A 159 4.05 14.27 17.30
N ASN A 160 4.44 15.17 16.40
CA ASN A 160 4.52 16.62 16.68
C ASN A 160 3.35 17.36 16.03
N ILE A 161 2.14 16.78 16.13
CA ILE A 161 0.88 17.29 15.56
C ILE A 161 0.00 17.82 16.69
#